data_AF-A0ABD4YQK0-F1
#
_entry.id   AF-A0ABD4YQK0-F1
#
_cell.length_a   1.000
_cell.length_b   1.000
_cell.length_c   1.000
_cell.angle_alpha   90.00
_cell.angle_beta   90.00
_cell.angle_gamma   90.00
#
_symmetry.space_group_name_H-M   'P 1'
#
loop_
_entity.id
_entity.type
_entity.pdbx_description
1 polymer ?
#
loop_
_entity_poly.entity_id
_entity_poly.type
_entity_poly.pdbx_seq_one_letter_code
_entity_poly.pdbx_strand_id
1 'polypeptide(L)'
;MNPSALRPRIVILYCTQCQWLLRAGWMAQELLSTFSTDLGEVALQPGTGGIFQITYDGDLIWDRKRDGGFPDAKVLKQRVRDRLDPGRALGHIDGHTAPPES
;
A
#
# COMPACT_ATOMS: atom_id res chain seq x y z
N MET A 1 -2.25 20.53 -18.27
CA MET A 1 -2.50 19.10 -17.97
C MET A 1 -1.86 18.80 -16.64
N ASN A 2 -2.62 18.30 -15.66
CA ASN A 2 -2.13 18.10 -14.29
C ASN A 2 -1.31 16.78 -14.26
N PRO A 3 0.01 16.80 -14.05
CA PRO A 3 0.85 15.60 -14.08
C PRO A 3 0.46 14.55 -13.02
N SER A 4 -0.33 14.92 -12.01
CA SER A 4 -0.93 13.99 -11.04
C SER A 4 -1.97 13.04 -11.62
N ALA A 5 -2.56 13.32 -12.80
CA ALA A 5 -3.60 12.47 -13.38
C ALA A 5 -3.08 11.12 -13.92
N LEU A 6 -1.77 10.91 -13.99
CA LEU A 6 -1.14 9.67 -14.45
C LEU A 6 -0.56 8.80 -13.33
N ARG A 7 -0.48 9.31 -12.10
CA ARG A 7 0.14 8.59 -10.99
C ARG A 7 -0.95 8.05 -10.06
N PRO A 8 -0.81 6.81 -9.58
CA PRO A 8 -1.86 6.15 -8.82
C PRO A 8 -2.15 6.85 -7.50
N ARG A 9 -3.43 6.85 -7.13
CA ARG A 9 -3.94 7.26 -5.83
C ARG A 9 -4.10 6.02 -4.95
N ILE A 10 -3.40 6.02 -3.81
CA ILE A 10 -3.62 5.01 -2.77
C ILE A 10 -4.58 5.58 -1.73
N VAL A 11 -5.58 4.80 -1.31
CA VAL A 11 -6.46 5.19 -0.18
C VAL A 11 -6.33 4.16 0.92
N ILE A 12 -6.07 4.61 2.14
CA ILE A 12 -6.12 3.80 3.37
C ILE A 12 -7.37 4.19 4.13
N LEU A 13 -8.43 3.38 4.02
CA LEU A 13 -9.68 3.54 4.76
C LEU A 13 -9.53 2.89 6.12
N TYR A 14 -9.59 3.66 7.21
CA TYR A 14 -9.30 3.18 8.56
C TYR A 14 -10.40 3.52 9.57
N CYS A 15 -10.65 2.60 10.51
CA CYS A 15 -11.56 2.82 11.63
C CYS A 15 -11.00 3.85 12.62
N THR A 16 -11.68 4.99 12.77
CA THR A 16 -11.30 6.04 13.74
C THR A 16 -11.55 5.62 15.19
N GLN A 17 -12.66 4.94 15.45
CA GLN A 17 -13.04 4.43 16.78
C GLN A 17 -12.06 3.37 17.30
N CYS A 18 -11.32 2.72 16.41
CA CYS A 18 -10.39 1.65 16.71
C CYS A 18 -8.96 2.14 17.00
N GLN A 19 -8.73 3.47 16.97
CA GLN A 19 -7.41 4.09 17.15
C GLN A 19 -6.36 3.62 16.12
N TRP A 20 -6.79 3.35 14.88
CA TRP A 20 -5.88 2.87 13.82
C TRP A 20 -5.25 3.98 12.98
N LEU A 21 -5.46 5.26 13.32
CA LEU A 21 -4.86 6.40 12.61
C LEU A 21 -3.33 6.27 12.55
N LEU A 22 -2.66 5.99 13.66
CA LEU A 22 -1.20 5.91 13.70
C LEU A 22 -0.66 4.80 12.79
N ARG A 23 -1.34 3.65 12.77
CA ARG A 23 -0.99 2.54 11.87
C ARG A 23 -1.19 2.92 10.41
N ALA A 24 -2.32 3.54 10.08
CA ALA A 24 -2.61 4.00 8.72
C ALA A 24 -1.60 5.06 8.25
N GLY A 25 -1.28 6.03 9.12
CA GLY A 25 -0.31 7.09 8.85
C GLY A 25 1.13 6.57 8.68
N TRP A 26 1.53 5.56 9.46
CA TRP A 26 2.82 4.89 9.25
C TRP A 26 2.89 4.17 7.91
N MET A 27 1.85 3.42 7.53
CA MET A 27 1.80 2.75 6.23
C MET A 27 1.82 3.75 5.06
N ALA A 28 1.16 4.90 5.21
CA ALA A 28 1.24 5.96 4.22
C ALA A 28 2.68 6.51 4.06
N GLN A 29 3.39 6.71 5.17
CA GLN A 29 4.80 7.11 5.15
C GLN A 29 5.70 6.07 4.48
N GLU A 30 5.50 4.78 4.75
CA GLU A 30 6.25 3.69 4.10
C GLU A 30 6.06 3.69 2.56
N LEU A 31 4.83 3.93 2.10
CA LEU A 31 4.54 4.01 0.66
C LEU A 31 5.16 5.24 0.02
N LEU A 32 4.98 6.41 0.64
CA LEU A 32 5.53 7.67 0.12
C LEU A 32 7.06 7.70 0.16
N SER A 33 7.70 7.10 1.16
CA SER A 33 9.16 7.00 1.22
C SER A 33 9.73 6.07 0.15
N THR A 34 9.03 4.97 -0.16
CA THR A 34 9.48 3.95 -1.12
C THR A 34 9.25 4.37 -2.56
N PHE A 35 8.06 4.90 -2.86
CA PHE A 35 7.63 5.19 -4.22
C PHE A 35 7.72 6.68 -4.57
N SER A 36 7.93 7.57 -3.58
CA SER A 36 8.20 9.00 -3.79
C SER A 36 7.31 9.64 -4.86
N THR A 37 7.89 10.06 -5.99
CA THR A 37 7.20 10.74 -7.08
C THR A 37 6.40 9.81 -7.98
N ASP A 38 6.44 8.50 -7.77
CA ASP A 38 5.72 7.54 -8.60
C ASP A 38 4.26 7.39 -8.17
N LEU A 39 3.93 7.81 -6.94
CA LEU A 39 2.54 7.92 -6.49
C LEU A 39 2.01 9.34 -6.71
N GLY A 40 0.71 9.43 -6.99
CA GLY A 40 0.01 10.72 -7.06
C GLY A 40 -0.25 11.25 -5.66
N GLU A 41 -0.78 10.39 -4.80
CA GLU A 41 -1.03 10.66 -3.38
C GLU A 41 -1.26 9.37 -2.59
N VAL A 42 -1.16 9.47 -1.26
CA VAL A 42 -1.69 8.47 -0.33
C VAL A 42 -2.68 9.17 0.60
N ALA A 43 -3.96 8.87 0.45
CA ALA A 43 -5.04 9.47 1.22
C ALA A 43 -5.39 8.62 2.44
N LEU A 44 -5.47 9.26 3.61
CA LEU A 44 -6.03 8.66 4.83
C LEU A 44 -7.52 8.98 4.89
N GLN A 45 -8.37 7.96 4.74
CA GLN A 45 -9.82 8.13 4.74
C GLN A 45 -10.41 7.61 6.06
N PRO A 46 -11.07 8.48 6.87
CA PRO A 46 -11.77 8.04 8.08
C PRO A 46 -12.96 7.13 7.75
N GLY A 47 -13.13 6.07 8.54
CA GLY A 47 -14.27 5.16 8.53
C GLY A 47 -14.60 4.63 9.93
N THR A 48 -15.56 3.70 10.00
CA THR A 48 -16.06 3.11 11.25
C THR A 48 -16.23 1.59 11.11
N GLY A 49 -16.68 0.90 12.17
CA GLY A 49 -17.07 -0.51 12.09
C GLY A 49 -15.90 -1.49 11.93
N GLY A 50 -14.72 -1.15 12.46
CA GLY A 50 -13.53 -2.00 12.36
C GLY A 50 -13.02 -2.18 10.93
N ILE A 51 -13.30 -1.21 10.05
CA ILE A 51 -12.80 -1.20 8.68
C ILE A 51 -11.31 -0.89 8.63
N PHE A 52 -10.59 -1.65 7.82
CA PHE A 52 -9.24 -1.32 7.41
C PHE A 52 -9.03 -1.90 6.02
N GLN A 53 -9.07 -1.02 5.01
CA GLN A 53 -8.94 -1.38 3.60
C GLN A 53 -7.92 -0.47 2.93
N ILE A 54 -7.20 -1.01 1.96
CA ILE A 54 -6.28 -0.25 1.12
C ILE A 54 -6.66 -0.46 -0.33
N THR A 55 -6.82 0.64 -1.07
CA THR A 55 -7.12 0.61 -2.50
C THR A 55 -6.02 1.27 -3.32
N TYR A 56 -5.83 0.80 -4.55
CA TYR A 56 -4.98 1.36 -5.59
C TYR A 56 -5.89 1.82 -6.72
N ASP A 57 -6.02 3.11 -6.98
CA ASP A 57 -6.94 3.67 -7.99
C ASP A 57 -8.38 3.15 -7.88
N GLY A 58 -8.83 2.88 -6.65
CA GLY A 58 -10.14 2.32 -6.36
C GLY A 58 -10.18 0.78 -6.26
N ASP A 59 -9.19 0.08 -6.80
CA ASP A 59 -9.10 -1.38 -6.72
C ASP A 59 -8.61 -1.85 -5.35
N LEU A 60 -9.35 -2.76 -4.73
CA LEU A 60 -9.04 -3.27 -3.40
C LEU A 60 -7.78 -4.14 -3.37
N ILE A 61 -6.70 -3.62 -2.79
CA ILE A 61 -5.43 -4.34 -2.66
C ILE A 61 -5.22 -4.96 -1.27
N TRP A 62 -5.95 -4.54 -0.25
CA TRP A 62 -5.96 -5.17 1.08
C TRP A 62 -7.28 -4.95 1.79
N ASP A 63 -7.79 -5.96 2.48
CA ASP A 63 -8.92 -5.89 3.40
C ASP A 63 -8.61 -6.66 4.68
N ARG A 64 -8.72 -6.02 5.84
CA ARG A 64 -8.36 -6.64 7.12
C ARG A 64 -9.13 -7.91 7.45
N LYS A 65 -10.40 -8.01 7.08
CA LYS A 65 -11.21 -9.20 7.32
C LYS A 65 -10.85 -10.31 6.35
N ARG A 66 -10.66 -9.97 5.06
CA ARG A 66 -10.32 -10.94 4.00
C ARG A 66 -8.89 -11.47 4.12
N ASP A 67 -7.93 -10.58 4.35
CA ASP A 67 -6.49 -10.86 4.31
C ASP A 67 -5.91 -11.20 5.70
N GLY A 68 -6.75 -11.33 6.74
CA GLY A 68 -6.32 -11.86 8.03
C GLY A 68 -5.53 -10.88 8.91
N GLY A 69 -5.94 -9.62 8.99
CA GLY A 69 -5.31 -8.60 9.83
C GLY A 69 -4.73 -7.43 9.06
N PHE A 70 -3.67 -6.83 9.57
CA PHE A 70 -3.01 -5.70 8.92
C PHE A 70 -1.84 -6.20 8.07
N PRO A 71 -1.54 -5.56 6.94
CA PRO A 71 -0.36 -5.92 6.17
C PRO A 71 0.90 -5.48 6.92
N ASP A 72 1.95 -6.28 6.81
CA ASP A 72 3.30 -5.79 7.09
C ASP A 72 3.76 -4.88 5.94
N ALA A 73 4.67 -3.94 6.24
CA ALA A 73 5.16 -2.98 5.26
C ALA A 73 5.74 -3.65 3.99
N LYS A 74 6.41 -4.79 4.16
CA LYS A 74 6.96 -5.59 3.05
C LYS A 74 5.87 -5.98 2.05
N VAL A 75 4.80 -6.60 2.53
CA VAL A 75 3.69 -7.10 1.72
C VAL A 75 2.94 -5.95 1.06
N LEU A 76 2.72 -4.86 1.79
CA LEU A 76 2.07 -3.67 1.25
C LEU A 76 2.87 -3.06 0.08
N LYS A 77 4.18 -2.88 0.26
CA LYS A 77 5.07 -2.35 -0.78
C LYS A 77 5.11 -3.26 -2.01
N GLN A 78 5.17 -4.58 -1.82
CA GLN A 78 5.09 -5.54 -2.93
C GLN A 78 3.77 -5.42 -3.70
N ARG A 79 2.62 -5.42 -3.03
CA ARG A 79 1.30 -5.30 -3.70
C ARG A 79 1.12 -4.00 -4.48
N VAL A 80 1.72 -2.90 -4.02
CA VAL A 80 1.71 -1.62 -4.74
C VAL A 80 2.66 -1.66 -5.93
N ARG A 81 3.88 -2.16 -5.75
CA ARG A 81 4.84 -2.33 -6.85
C ARG A 81 4.27 -3.21 -7.96
N ASP A 82 3.70 -4.36 -7.63
CA ASP A 82 3.22 -5.33 -8.63
C ASP A 82 2.13 -4.73 -9.54
N ARG A 83 1.52 -3.61 -9.14
CA ARG A 83 0.61 -2.81 -9.98
C ARG A 83 1.28 -1.63 -10.67
N LEU A 84 2.18 -0.93 -9.96
CA LEU A 84 2.85 0.28 -10.44
C LEU A 84 3.96 -0.01 -11.45
N ASP A 85 4.86 -0.93 -11.12
CA ASP A 85 6.01 -1.32 -11.92
C ASP A 85 6.48 -2.73 -11.53
N PRO A 86 5.90 -3.79 -12.14
CA PRO A 86 6.18 -5.18 -11.78
C PRO A 86 7.65 -5.58 -11.90
N GLY A 87 8.44 -4.87 -12.70
CA GLY A 87 9.86 -5.17 -12.92
C GLY A 87 10.79 -4.51 -11.90
N ARG A 88 10.29 -3.62 -11.04
CA ARG A 88 11.12 -2.85 -10.10
C ARG A 88 11.62 -3.71 -8.94
N ALA A 89 12.94 -3.73 -8.76
CA ALA A 89 13.53 -4.25 -7.54
C ALA A 89 13.22 -3.33 -6.34
N LEU A 90 12.75 -3.90 -5.23
CA LEU A 90 12.59 -3.23 -3.94
C LEU A 90 13.76 -3.51 -2.97
N GLY A 91 14.88 -4.02 -3.50
CA GLY A 91 16.07 -4.36 -2.73
C GLY A 91 15.82 -5.51 -1.76
N HIS A 92 16.20 -5.37 -0.48
CA HIS A 92 16.02 -6.43 0.54
C HIS A 92 14.55 -6.84 0.79
N ILE A 93 13.59 -6.06 0.28
CA ILE A 93 12.16 -6.38 0.34
C ILE A 93 11.82 -7.56 -0.59
N ASP A 94 12.61 -7.86 -1.61
CA ASP A 94 12.32 -8.97 -2.54
C ASP A 94 12.70 -10.34 -1.97
N GLY A 95 13.51 -10.37 -0.90
CA GLY A 95 14.08 -11.61 -0.37
C GLY A 95 15.12 -12.21 -1.32
N HIS A 96 16.00 -13.06 -0.78
CA HIS A 96 16.84 -13.92 -1.59
C HIS A 96 15.95 -14.97 -2.26
N THR A 97 15.49 -14.70 -3.48
CA THR A 97 14.96 -15.76 -4.33
C THR A 97 16.16 -16.58 -4.77
N ALA A 98 16.28 -17.81 -4.28
CA ALA A 98 17.27 -18.75 -4.80
C ALA A 98 17.04 -18.91 -6.32
N PRO A 99 18.10 -18.95 -7.15
CA PRO A 99 17.93 -19.18 -8.58
C PRO A 99 17.23 -20.53 -8.81
N PRO A 100 16.42 -20.68 -9.87
CA PRO A 100 15.87 -21.99 -10.22
C PRO A 100 17.03 -22.94 -10.54
N GLU A 101 17.04 -24.10 -9.89
CA GLU A 101 17.93 -25.22 -10.25
C GLU A 101 17.68 -25.61 -11.72
N SER A 102 18.79 -25.85 -12.41
CA SER A 102 18.87 -26.20 -13.84
C SER A 102 18.53 -27.65 -14.09
#